data_AF-A0A2G6HM25-F1
#
_entry.id   AF-A0A2G6HM25-F1
#
_cell.length_a   1.000
_cell.length_b   1.000
_cell.length_c   1.000
_cell.angle_alpha   90.00
_cell.angle_beta   90.00
_cell.angle_gamma   90.00
#
_symmetry.space_group_name_H-M   'P 1'
#
loop_
_entity.id
_entity.type
_entity.pdbx_description
1 polymer ?
#
loop_
_entity_poly.entity_id
_entity_poly.type
_entity_poly.pdbx_seq_one_letter_code
_entity_poly.pdbx_strand_id
1 'polypeptide(L)'
;LHTFRRFIFESSFLETYELEEEEIEKLKEDDVELMLFSFKYLASSLFGAHAMKIREEKIREKVKKMKQKQDESVLKSVKEYEEFKSALEKEKAATGVEGKK
;
A
#
# COMPACT_ATOMS: atom_id res chain seq x y z
N LEU A 1 -2.53 20.39 19.43
CA LEU A 1 -2.13 20.90 18.11
C LEU A 1 -0.65 20.69 17.80
N HIS A 2 0.26 20.93 18.75
CA HIS A 2 1.71 20.79 18.52
C HIS A 2 2.15 19.42 17.92
N THR A 3 1.63 18.30 18.43
CA THR A 3 1.94 16.97 17.87
C THR A 3 1.46 16.82 16.43
N PHE A 4 0.30 17.37 16.10
CA PHE A 4 -0.23 17.35 14.73
C PHE A 4 0.59 18.26 13.81
N ARG A 5 0.97 19.47 14.26
CA ARG A 5 1.91 20.34 13.55
C ARG A 5 3.20 19.59 13.21
N ARG A 6 3.83 18.96 14.20
CA ARG A 6 5.03 18.14 13.97
C ARG A 6 4.78 17.00 12.99
N PHE A 7 3.64 16.32 13.07
CA PHE A 7 3.29 15.29 12.09
C PHE A 7 3.20 15.86 10.66
N ILE A 8 2.59 17.03 10.45
CA ILE A 8 2.50 17.64 9.12
C ILE A 8 3.88 18.02 8.58
N PHE A 9 4.73 18.66 9.39
CA PHE A 9 5.98 19.27 8.91
C PHE A 9 7.24 18.41 9.08
N GLU A 10 7.27 17.47 10.02
CA GLU A 10 8.45 16.63 10.31
C GLU A 10 8.30 15.18 9.81
N SER A 11 7.20 14.84 9.13
CA SER A 11 6.98 13.51 8.56
C SER A 11 6.87 13.56 7.03
N SER A 12 6.65 12.40 6.40
CA SER A 12 6.40 12.27 4.96
C SER A 12 5.02 12.77 4.52
N PHE A 13 4.31 13.51 5.37
CA PHE A 13 2.98 14.03 5.07
C PHE A 13 2.97 14.92 3.82
N LEU A 14 3.84 15.94 3.76
CA LEU A 14 3.93 16.87 2.62
C LEU A 14 4.50 16.21 1.34
N GLU A 15 5.18 15.07 1.48
CA GLU A 15 5.58 14.23 0.35
C GLU A 15 4.44 13.37 -0.18
N THR A 16 3.40 13.15 0.62
CA THR A 16 2.26 12.30 0.26
C THR A 16 1.10 13.11 -0.28
N TYR A 17 0.81 14.26 0.34
CA TYR A 17 -0.27 15.14 -0.05
C TYR A 17 0.25 16.36 -0.80
N GLU A 18 -0.51 16.79 -1.80
CA GLU A 18 -0.29 18.07 -2.49
C GLU A 18 -0.97 19.16 -1.68
N LEU A 19 -0.18 20.14 -1.24
CA LEU A 19 -0.62 21.38 -0.61
C LEU A 19 0.15 22.52 -1.26
N GLU A 20 -0.52 23.65 -1.45
CA GLU A 20 0.10 24.87 -1.98
C GLU A 20 1.01 25.51 -0.93
N GLU A 21 2.04 26.25 -1.37
CA GLU A 21 3.03 26.84 -0.48
C GLU A 21 2.39 27.84 0.50
N GLU A 22 1.41 28.62 0.03
CA GLU A 22 0.68 29.56 0.89
C GLU A 22 -0.15 28.84 1.97
N GLU A 23 -0.72 27.67 1.65
CA GLU A 23 -1.45 26.86 2.64
C GLU A 23 -0.48 26.31 3.70
N ILE A 24 0.69 25.85 3.29
CA ILE A 24 1.73 25.32 4.19
C ILE A 24 2.20 26.42 5.16
N GLU A 25 2.46 27.63 4.66
CA GLU A 25 2.84 28.77 5.50
C GLU A 25 1.73 29.13 6.49
N LYS A 26 0.48 29.19 6.03
CA LYS A 26 -0.67 29.49 6.88
C LYS A 26 -0.84 28.46 8.00
N LEU A 27 -0.69 27.17 7.71
CA LEU A 27 -0.76 26.10 8.73
C LEU A 27 0.38 26.16 9.75
N LYS A 28 1.50 26.79 9.39
CA LYS A 28 2.67 26.93 10.26
C LYS A 28 2.45 27.98 11.35
N GLU A 29 1.77 29.09 11.03
CA GLU A 29 1.58 30.22 11.94
C GLU A 29 0.18 30.33 12.54
N ASP A 30 -0.85 29.78 11.89
CA ASP A 30 -2.24 29.86 12.35
C ASP A 30 -2.73 28.52 12.93
N ASP A 31 -2.93 28.51 14.26
CA ASP A 31 -3.41 27.34 15.00
C ASP A 31 -4.89 26.99 14.72
N VAL A 32 -5.72 27.98 14.39
CA VAL A 32 -7.13 27.77 14.06
C VAL A 32 -7.23 27.08 12.70
N GLU A 33 -6.47 27.55 11.72
CA GLU A 33 -6.39 26.92 10.40
C GLU A 33 -5.81 25.52 10.48
N LEU A 34 -4.78 25.31 11.29
CA LEU A 34 -4.22 23.97 11.55
C LEU A 34 -5.26 23.02 12.15
N MET A 35 -6.09 23.50 13.09
CA MET A 35 -7.19 22.72 13.66
C MET A 35 -8.25 22.39 12.60
N LEU A 36 -8.68 23.37 11.81
CA LEU A 36 -9.66 23.15 10.74
C LEU A 36 -9.14 22.16 9.69
N PHE A 37 -7.85 22.26 9.34
CA PHE A 37 -7.18 21.31 8.48
C PHE A 37 -7.17 19.89 9.04
N SER A 38 -7.02 19.74 10.36
CA SER A 38 -7.05 18.41 11.00
C SER A 38 -8.38 17.68 10.75
N PHE A 39 -9.51 18.38 10.71
CA PHE A 39 -10.80 17.78 10.37
C PHE A 39 -10.86 17.33 8.91
N LYS A 40 -10.32 18.13 7.97
CA LYS A 40 -10.20 17.72 6.55
C LYS A 40 -9.33 16.48 6.40
N TYR A 41 -8.21 16.42 7.11
CA TYR A 41 -7.30 15.27 7.13
C TYR A 41 -7.99 14.00 7.66
N LEU A 42 -8.70 14.10 8.79
CA LEU A 42 -9.45 12.99 9.37
C LEU A 42 -10.57 12.53 8.44
N ALA A 43 -11.29 13.45 7.81
CA ALA A 43 -12.35 13.10 6.87
C ALA A 43 -11.82 12.30 5.67
N SER A 44 -10.66 12.70 5.13
CA SER A 44 -10.01 12.00 4.03
C SER A 44 -9.46 10.63 4.44
N SER A 45 -8.77 10.56 5.59
CA SER A 45 -8.13 9.31 6.04
C SER A 45 -9.11 8.26 6.55
N LEU A 46 -10.18 8.65 7.23
CA LEU A 46 -11.15 7.72 7.82
C LEU A 46 -12.25 7.30 6.86
N PHE A 47 -12.74 8.23 6.03
CA PHE A 47 -13.90 7.99 5.17
C PHE A 47 -13.53 7.90 3.68
N GLY A 48 -12.23 7.98 3.35
CA GLY A 48 -11.79 7.98 1.97
C GLY A 48 -12.29 9.18 1.16
N ALA A 49 -12.73 10.25 1.85
CA ALA A 49 -13.19 11.46 1.19
C ALA A 49 -12.04 12.03 0.35
N HIS A 50 -12.32 12.38 -0.91
CA HIS A 50 -11.36 13.03 -1.83
C HIS A 50 -11.14 14.51 -1.46
N ALA A 51 -11.04 14.79 -0.16
CA ALA A 51 -10.86 16.13 0.39
C ALA A 51 -9.41 16.62 0.30
N MET A 52 -8.46 15.73 -0.02
CA MET A 52 -7.07 16.08 -0.25
C MET A 52 -6.52 15.32 -1.46
N LYS A 53 -5.68 16.00 -2.24
CA LYS A 53 -5.03 15.41 -3.41
C LYS A 53 -3.73 14.71 -2.97
N ILE A 54 -3.59 13.44 -3.35
CA ILE A 54 -2.38 12.65 -3.09
C ILE A 54 -1.46 12.81 -4.30
N ARG A 55 -0.16 13.02 -4.06
CA ARG A 55 0.85 13.09 -5.13
C ARG A 55 0.83 11.82 -5.96
N GLU A 56 0.68 11.97 -7.27
CA GLU A 56 0.53 10.83 -8.18
C GLU A 56 1.70 9.85 -8.13
N GLU A 57 2.90 10.33 -7.80
CA GLU A 57 4.09 9.49 -7.65
C GLU A 57 3.90 8.43 -6.55
N LYS A 58 3.35 8.81 -5.40
CA LYS A 58 3.07 7.85 -4.30
C LYS A 58 1.98 6.86 -4.68
N ILE A 59 1.00 7.28 -5.49
CA ILE A 59 -0.01 6.37 -6.06
C ILE A 59 0.67 5.34 -6.94
N ARG A 60 1.55 5.77 -7.86
CA ARG A 60 2.31 4.88 -8.76
C ARG A 60 3.22 3.92 -7.99
N GLU A 61 3.93 4.40 -6.97
CA GLU A 61 4.76 3.54 -6.11
C GLU A 61 3.93 2.47 -5.40
N LYS A 62 2.77 2.84 -4.84
CA LYS A 62 1.87 1.91 -4.16
C LYS A 62 1.31 0.88 -5.14
N VAL A 63 0.89 1.30 -6.33
CA VAL A 63 0.44 0.40 -7.42
C VAL A 63 1.56 -0.55 -7.85
N LYS A 64 2.81 -0.07 -7.98
CA LYS A 64 3.97 -0.91 -8.32
C LYS A 64 4.25 -1.96 -7.25
N LYS A 65 4.23 -1.57 -5.97
CA LYS A 65 4.38 -2.50 -4.84
C LYS A 65 3.23 -3.52 -4.77
N MET A 66 2.01 -3.11 -5.08
CA MET A 66 0.85 -4.02 -5.12
C MET A 66 0.97 -5.04 -6.27
N LYS A 67 1.42 -4.61 -7.46
CA LYS A 67 1.69 -5.52 -8.58
C LYS A 67 2.82 -6.51 -8.27
N GLN A 68 3.93 -6.05 -7.70
CA GLN A 68 5.03 -6.93 -7.29
C GLN A 68 4.57 -8.01 -6.29
N LYS A 69 3.76 -7.65 -5.29
CA LYS A 69 3.19 -8.64 -4.35
C LYS A 69 2.22 -9.62 -5.02
N GLN A 70 1.46 -9.18 -6.02
CA GLN A 70 0.61 -10.07 -6.81
C GLN A 70 1.44 -11.04 -7.64
N ASP A 71 2.49 -10.56 -8.31
CA ASP A 71 3.38 -11.38 -9.13
C ASP A 71 4.10 -12.45 -8.27
N GLU A 72 4.59 -12.07 -7.08
CA GLU A 72 5.20 -13.00 -6.11
C GLU A 72 4.21 -14.07 -5.61
N SER A 73 2.96 -13.67 -5.31
CA SER A 73 1.92 -14.60 -4.87
C SER A 73 1.57 -15.60 -5.96
N VAL A 74 1.42 -15.15 -7.20
CA VAL A 74 1.12 -16.03 -8.35
C VAL A 74 2.29 -16.98 -8.61
N LEU A 75 3.53 -16.48 -8.59
CA LEU A 75 4.73 -17.29 -8.78
C LEU A 75 4.86 -18.38 -7.70
N LYS A 76 4.53 -18.05 -6.45
CA LYS A 76 4.55 -19.00 -5.35
C LYS A 76 3.52 -20.11 -5.55
N SER A 77 2.29 -19.78 -5.96
CA SER A 77 1.26 -20.78 -6.25
C SER A 77 1.62 -21.71 -7.40
N VAL A 78 2.26 -21.19 -8.46
CA VAL A 78 2.74 -22.02 -9.59
C VAL A 78 3.83 -22.99 -9.11
N LYS A 79 4.78 -22.50 -8.32
CA LYS A 79 5.87 -23.32 -7.78
C LYS A 79 5.37 -24.43 -6.86
N GLU A 80 4.41 -24.11 -5.98
CA GLU A 80 3.76 -25.10 -5.12
C GLU A 80 3.03 -26.19 -5.93
N TYR A 81 2.38 -25.83 -7.03
CA TYR A 81 1.74 -26.79 -7.94
C TYR A 81 2.74 -27.71 -8.66
N GLU A 82 3.86 -27.15 -9.14
CA GLU A 82 4.92 -27.91 -9.80
C GLU A 82 5.60 -28.89 -8.83
N GLU A 83 5.91 -28.44 -7.62
CA GLU A 83 6.48 -29.27 -6.55
C GLU A 83 5.51 -30.41 -6.19
N PHE A 84 4.23 -30.10 -6.00
CA PHE A 84 3.19 -31.09 -5.70
C PHE A 84 3.03 -32.12 -6.82
N LYS A 85 2.99 -31.68 -8.09
CA LYS A 85 2.94 -32.58 -9.26
C LYS A 85 4.17 -33.46 -9.34
N SER A 86 5.36 -32.91 -9.10
CA SER A 86 6.61 -33.68 -9.13
C SER A 86 6.69 -34.72 -8.00
N ALA A 87 6.12 -34.41 -6.83
CA ALA A 87 6.03 -35.34 -5.71
C ALA A 87 5.08 -36.50 -6.03
N LEU A 88 3.91 -36.22 -6.61
CA LEU A 88 2.96 -37.24 -7.05
C LEU A 88 3.54 -38.17 -8.13
N GLU A 89 4.29 -37.63 -9.09
CA GLU A 89 4.95 -38.44 -10.12
C GLU A 89 6.05 -39.35 -9.53
N LYS A 90 6.83 -38.84 -8.57
CA LYS A 90 7.82 -39.65 -7.83
C LYS A 90 7.16 -40.72 -6.97
N GLU A 91 6.05 -40.39 -6.31
CA GLU A 91 5.28 -41.33 -5.49
C GLU A 91 4.64 -42.43 -6.35
N LYS A 92 4.06 -42.08 -7.51
CA LYS A 92 3.55 -43.05 -8.50
C LYS A 92 4.65 -43.95 -9.07
N ALA A 93 5.81 -43.38 -9.36
CA ALA A 93 6.97 -44.14 -9.82
C ALA A 93 7.53 -45.09 -8.73
N ALA A 94 7.43 -44.70 -7.46
CA ALA A 94 7.87 -45.50 -6.31
C ALA A 94 6.86 -46.57 -5.88
N THR A 95 5.55 -46.33 -6.09
CA THR A 95 4.48 -47.27 -5.69
C THR A 95 4.16 -48.34 -6.73
N GLY A 96 4.75 -48.29 -7.92
CA GLY A 96 4.75 -49.43 -8.85
C GLY A 96 3.35 -49.95 -9.19
N VAL A 97 2.34 -49.09 -9.30
CA VAL A 97 1.03 -49.50 -9.81
C VAL A 97 1.11 -49.52 -11.33
N GLU A 98 1.57 -50.65 -11.86
CA GLU A 98 1.23 -51.09 -13.21
C GLU A 98 -0.30 -51.07 -13.34
N GLY A 99 -0.81 -50.17 -14.17
CA GLY A 99 -2.18 -50.28 -14.67
C GLY A 99 -2.32 -51.63 -15.38
N LYS A 100 -2.96 -52.59 -14.72
CA LYS A 100 -3.41 -53.83 -15.35
C LYS A 100 -4.54 -53.51 -16.34
N LYS A 101 -4.22 -53.78 -17.61
CA LYS A 101 -5.09 -54.05 -18.78
C LYS A 101 -5.93 -52.89 -19.33
#